data_AF-A0A356LHW5-F1
#
_entry.id   AF-A0A356LHW5-F1
#
_cell.length_a   1.000
_cell.length_b   1.000
_cell.length_c   1.000
_cell.angle_alpha   90.00
_cell.angle_beta   90.00
_cell.angle_gamma   90.00
#
_symmetry.space_group_name_H-M   'P 1'
#
loop_
_entity.id
_entity.type
_entity.pdbx_description
1 polymer ?
#
loop_
_entity_poly.entity_id
_entity_poly.type
_entity_poly.pdbx_seq_one_letter_code
_entity_poly.pdbx_strand_id
1 'polypeptide(L)'
;MGVSNGASAKPSGGQTNQAPKVVSSVSYLVKPKPTYPRAAKMRGESGTVIVRVHISTAGTVKSATLRQALPYDSLNDAALRAVRRARFKPYSENGVPRDSIADIPIVFQ
;
A
#
# COMPACT_ATOMS: atom_id res chain seq x y z
N MET A 1 -1.37 39.95 37.75
CA MET A 1 -0.85 38.63 37.35
C MET A 1 -1.32 38.40 35.92
N GLY A 2 -0.48 38.14 34.92
CA GLY A 2 0.93 37.68 34.95
C GLY A 2 1.01 36.44 34.04
N VAL A 3 1.72 36.53 32.92
CA VAL A 3 1.56 35.66 31.74
C VAL A 3 2.30 34.31 31.81
N SER A 4 1.67 33.28 31.23
CA SER A 4 2.28 32.09 30.57
C SER A 4 1.19 31.43 29.68
N ASN A 5 1.36 30.89 28.46
CA ASN A 5 2.45 30.67 27.48
C ASN A 5 2.91 29.19 27.32
N GLY A 6 3.03 28.74 26.05
CA GLY A 6 3.45 27.40 25.61
C GLY A 6 2.30 26.45 25.22
N ALA A 7 2.34 25.68 24.13
CA ALA A 7 3.34 25.61 23.06
C ALA A 7 2.74 25.13 21.72
N SER A 8 3.31 25.60 20.60
CA SER A 8 2.86 25.26 19.25
C SER A 8 3.37 23.89 18.79
N ALA A 9 2.48 22.91 18.62
CA ALA A 9 2.79 21.67 17.91
C ALA A 9 2.61 21.86 16.39
N LYS A 10 3.66 22.36 15.72
CA LYS A 10 3.70 22.55 14.26
C LYS A 10 4.01 21.21 13.58
N PRO A 11 3.14 20.64 12.72
CA PRO A 11 3.50 19.51 11.87
C PRO A 11 4.40 20.02 10.74
N SER A 12 5.71 20.10 11.01
CA SER A 12 6.74 20.42 10.02
C SER A 12 6.94 19.23 9.08
N GLY A 13 6.21 19.21 7.98
CA GLY A 13 6.34 18.21 6.92
C GLY A 13 5.78 18.76 5.62
N GLY A 14 6.63 19.41 4.83
CA GLY A 14 6.24 20.04 3.56
C GLY A 14 5.77 19.03 2.53
N GLN A 15 4.46 18.76 2.49
CA GLN A 15 3.79 18.15 1.36
C GLN A 15 2.70 19.12 0.90
N THR A 16 2.70 19.45 -0.40
CA THR A 16 1.58 20.18 -1.02
C THR A 16 0.29 19.43 -0.74
N ASN A 17 -0.79 20.15 -0.42
CA ASN A 17 -2.09 19.60 0.01
C ASN A 17 -2.87 18.94 -1.15
N GLN A 18 -2.23 18.01 -1.85
CA GLN A 18 -2.72 17.32 -3.03
C GLN A 18 -3.08 15.88 -2.65
N ALA A 19 -4.33 15.49 -2.91
CA ALA A 19 -4.79 14.14 -2.65
C ALA A 19 -3.97 13.11 -3.48
N PRO A 20 -3.70 11.90 -2.95
CA PRO A 20 -2.98 10.87 -3.69
C PRO A 20 -3.65 10.54 -5.04
N LYS A 21 -2.86 10.45 -6.10
CA LYS A 21 -3.36 10.15 -7.45
C LYS A 21 -3.73 8.68 -7.59
N VAL A 22 -4.97 8.35 -7.92
CA VAL A 22 -5.33 6.97 -8.29
C VAL A 22 -4.73 6.65 -9.66
N VAL A 23 -3.97 5.56 -9.77
CA VAL A 23 -3.30 5.10 -11.00
C VAL A 23 -3.73 3.68 -11.36
N SER A 24 -3.90 3.42 -12.66
CA SER A 24 -4.33 2.12 -13.20
C SER A 24 -3.20 1.10 -13.33
N SER A 25 -1.93 1.54 -13.29
CA SER A 25 -0.76 0.67 -13.39
C SER A 25 0.38 1.17 -12.52
N VAL A 26 1.28 0.26 -12.15
CA VAL A 26 2.47 0.54 -11.34
C VAL A 26 3.67 -0.22 -11.90
N SER A 27 4.86 0.35 -11.70
CA SER A 27 6.13 -0.35 -11.89
C SER A 27 6.70 -0.77 -10.54
N TYR A 28 7.34 -1.94 -10.49
CA TYR A 28 7.97 -2.46 -9.27
C TYR A 28 9.48 -2.25 -9.30
N LEU A 29 10.04 -1.89 -8.14
CA LEU A 29 11.45 -2.08 -7.80
C LEU A 29 11.63 -3.44 -7.10
N VAL A 30 10.69 -3.79 -6.20
CA VAL A 30 10.59 -5.11 -5.56
C VAL A 30 9.14 -5.57 -5.68
N LYS A 31 8.90 -6.62 -6.47
CA LYS A 31 7.56 -7.20 -6.65
C LYS A 31 7.05 -7.82 -5.34
N PRO A 32 5.75 -7.75 -5.01
CA PRO A 32 5.17 -8.50 -3.92
C PRO A 32 5.38 -10.00 -4.16
N LYS A 33 5.82 -10.72 -3.13
CA LYS A 33 6.00 -12.18 -3.15
C LYS A 33 5.06 -12.81 -2.11
N PRO A 34 3.84 -13.21 -2.50
CA PRO A 34 2.92 -13.87 -1.58
C PRO A 34 3.44 -15.26 -1.19
N THR A 35 3.43 -15.54 0.10
CA THR A 35 3.61 -16.89 0.62
C THR A 35 2.25 -17.57 0.62
N TYR A 36 2.02 -18.53 -0.28
CA TYR A 36 0.81 -19.36 -0.27
C TYR A 36 0.83 -20.22 1.02
N PRO A 37 -0.12 -20.04 1.96
CA PRO A 37 -0.14 -20.82 3.20
C PRO A 37 -0.30 -22.32 2.91
N ARG A 38 0.54 -23.16 3.53
CA ARG A 38 0.52 -24.62 3.31
C ARG A 38 -0.86 -25.24 3.56
N ALA A 39 -1.56 -24.80 4.61
CA ALA A 39 -2.91 -25.29 4.93
C ALA A 39 -3.94 -24.91 3.86
N ALA A 40 -3.88 -23.69 3.32
CA ALA A 40 -4.73 -23.24 2.22
C ALA A 40 -4.48 -24.09 0.96
N LYS A 41 -3.20 -24.31 0.62
CA LYS A 41 -2.80 -25.14 -0.52
C LYS A 41 -3.26 -26.58 -0.40
N MET A 42 -3.20 -27.18 0.79
CA MET A 42 -3.70 -28.54 1.04
C MET A 42 -5.23 -28.64 0.95
N ARG A 43 -5.97 -27.53 1.13
CA ARG A 43 -7.43 -27.44 0.94
C ARG A 43 -7.86 -27.00 -0.46
N GLY A 44 -6.92 -26.70 -1.37
CA GLY A 44 -7.22 -26.21 -2.72
C GLY A 44 -7.70 -24.75 -2.78
N GLU A 45 -7.51 -23.98 -1.71
CA GLU A 45 -7.95 -22.57 -1.61
C GLU A 45 -7.16 -21.69 -2.58
N SER A 46 -7.81 -21.23 -3.65
CA SER A 46 -7.20 -20.45 -4.73
C SER A 46 -8.04 -19.22 -5.08
N GLY A 47 -7.47 -18.32 -5.90
CA GLY A 47 -8.14 -17.11 -6.38
C GLY A 47 -7.24 -15.89 -6.42
N THR A 48 -7.84 -14.71 -6.60
CA THR A 48 -7.12 -13.43 -6.65
C THR A 48 -7.65 -12.48 -5.56
N VAL A 49 -6.76 -12.03 -4.69
CA VAL A 49 -7.03 -10.95 -3.72
C VAL A 49 -6.65 -9.61 -4.38
N ILE A 50 -7.50 -8.59 -4.27
CA ILE A 50 -7.16 -7.23 -4.74
C ILE A 50 -6.82 -6.35 -3.52
N VAL A 51 -5.57 -5.92 -3.44
CA VAL A 51 -5.06 -5.07 -2.36
C VAL A 51 -4.95 -3.63 -2.85
N ARG A 52 -5.65 -2.70 -2.21
CA ARG A 52 -5.47 -1.26 -2.43
C ARG A 52 -4.26 -0.77 -1.65
N VAL A 53 -3.38 -0.02 -2.32
CA VAL A 53 -2.08 0.39 -1.79
C VAL A 53 -1.92 1.90 -1.92
N HIS A 54 -1.60 2.58 -0.82
CA HIS A 54 -1.12 3.96 -0.85
C HIS A 54 0.40 3.94 -0.94
N ILE A 55 0.95 4.45 -2.03
CA ILE A 55 2.36 4.50 -2.36
C ILE A 55 2.86 5.94 -2.13
N SER A 56 3.98 6.09 -1.43
CA SER A 56 4.64 7.39 -1.21
C SER A 56 5.36 7.91 -2.45
N THR A 57 5.69 9.20 -2.44
CA THR A 57 6.69 9.81 -3.33
C THR A 57 8.06 9.09 -3.37
N ALA A 58 8.39 8.27 -2.37
CA ALA A 58 9.60 7.45 -2.31
C ALA A 58 9.40 6.00 -2.78
N GLY A 59 8.24 5.64 -3.35
CA GLY A 59 7.94 4.29 -3.82
C GLY A 59 7.70 3.27 -2.69
N THR A 60 7.52 3.76 -1.46
CA THR A 60 7.27 2.94 -0.26
C THR A 60 5.76 2.81 0.00
N VAL A 61 5.33 1.71 0.62
CA VAL A 61 3.94 1.53 1.03
C VAL A 61 3.66 2.33 2.30
N LYS A 62 2.73 3.30 2.23
CA LYS A 62 2.20 4.05 3.38
C LYS A 62 1.06 3.28 4.04
N SER A 63 0.18 2.68 3.26
CA SER A 63 -0.90 1.81 3.76
C SER A 63 -1.27 0.74 2.71
N ALA A 64 -1.84 -0.37 3.19
CA ALA A 64 -2.36 -1.44 2.35
C ALA A 64 -3.62 -2.04 2.98
N THR A 65 -4.73 -2.07 2.22
CA THR A 65 -6.05 -2.53 2.62
C THR A 65 -6.64 -3.47 1.56
N LEU A 66 -7.62 -4.30 1.94
CA LEU A 66 -8.31 -5.16 0.99
C LEU A 66 -9.33 -4.32 0.21
N ARG A 67 -9.20 -4.24 -1.12
CA ARG A 67 -10.30 -3.80 -2.00
C ARG A 67 -11.30 -4.94 -2.13
N GLN A 68 -10.78 -6.14 -2.42
CA GLN A 68 -11.55 -7.35 -2.64
C GLN A 68 -10.85 -8.52 -1.96
N ALA A 69 -11.53 -9.08 -0.97
CA ALA A 69 -11.13 -10.27 -0.25
C ALA A 69 -11.63 -11.54 -0.95
N LEU A 70 -10.98 -12.66 -0.66
CA LEU A 70 -11.48 -14.01 -0.86
C LEU A 70 -12.17 -14.49 0.43
N PRO A 71 -12.99 -15.57 0.40
CA PRO A 71 -13.53 -16.19 1.61
C PRO A 71 -12.46 -16.89 2.49
N TYR A 72 -11.19 -16.82 2.10
CA TYR A 72 -10.07 -17.47 2.77
C TYR A 72 -9.16 -16.42 3.42
N ASP A 73 -9.37 -16.14 4.70
CA ASP A 73 -8.60 -15.13 5.43
C ASP A 73 -7.08 -15.36 5.32
N SER A 74 -6.63 -16.61 5.37
CA SER A 74 -5.20 -16.93 5.24
C SER A 74 -4.57 -16.44 3.92
N LEU A 75 -5.34 -16.36 2.83
CA LEU A 75 -4.89 -15.79 1.54
C LEU A 75 -4.94 -14.27 1.55
N ASN A 76 -6.01 -13.67 2.10
CA ASN A 76 -6.16 -12.22 2.26
C ASN A 76 -4.97 -11.63 3.03
N ASP A 77 -4.62 -12.29 4.13
CA ASP A 77 -3.57 -11.93 5.05
C ASP A 77 -2.17 -12.13 4.44
N ALA A 78 -2.00 -13.20 3.64
CA ALA A 78 -0.79 -13.44 2.86
C ALA A 78 -0.58 -12.36 1.79
N ALA A 79 -1.65 -11.91 1.12
CA ALA A 79 -1.60 -10.83 0.13
C ALA A 79 -1.22 -9.49 0.77
N LEU A 80 -1.84 -9.12 1.90
CA LEU A 80 -1.48 -7.90 2.64
C LEU A 80 -0.02 -7.91 3.08
N ARG A 81 0.47 -9.03 3.63
CA ARG A 81 1.89 -9.17 4.02
C ARG A 81 2.86 -9.07 2.84
N ALA A 82 2.49 -9.63 1.68
CA ALA A 82 3.30 -9.56 0.46
C ALA A 82 3.43 -8.14 -0.06
N VAL A 83 2.31 -7.42 -0.13
CA VAL A 83 2.21 -6.06 -0.65
C VAL A 83 2.90 -5.05 0.25
N ARG A 84 2.76 -5.17 1.59
CA ARG A 84 3.49 -4.31 2.55
C ARG A 84 5.01 -4.41 2.45
N ARG A 85 5.54 -5.50 1.87
CA ARG A 85 6.97 -5.72 1.63
C ARG A 85 7.44 -5.30 0.23
N ALA A 86 6.53 -4.93 -0.66
CA ALA A 86 6.85 -4.49 -2.01
C ALA A 86 7.48 -3.09 -2.03
N ARG A 87 8.19 -2.79 -3.11
CA ARG A 87 8.71 -1.45 -3.43
C ARG A 87 8.31 -1.10 -4.85
N PHE A 88 7.78 0.09 -5.04
CA PHE A 88 7.25 0.58 -6.31
C PHE A 88 8.23 1.61 -6.88
N LYS A 89 8.24 1.81 -8.20
CA LYS A 89 8.79 3.05 -8.74
C LYS A 89 7.85 4.19 -8.33
N PRO A 90 8.33 5.33 -7.81
CA PRO A 90 7.50 6.48 -7.54
C PRO A 90 6.63 6.87 -8.74
N TYR A 91 5.40 7.29 -8.47
CA TYR A 91 4.62 7.98 -9.49
C TYR A 91 5.10 9.44 -9.56
N SER A 92 5.33 9.92 -10.78
CA SER A 92 5.70 11.32 -11.03
C SER A 92 4.75 11.90 -12.07
N GLU A 93 4.23 13.10 -11.78
CA GLU A 93 3.37 13.86 -12.68
C GLU A 93 4.12 15.16 -13.03
N ASN A 94 4.34 15.40 -14.32
CA ASN A 94 5.16 16.51 -14.83
C ASN A 94 6.57 16.60 -14.18
N GLY A 95 7.21 15.45 -13.97
CA GLY A 95 8.54 15.36 -13.33
C GLY A 95 8.53 15.46 -11.80
N VAL A 96 7.40 15.83 -11.17
CA VAL A 96 7.28 15.96 -9.72
C VAL A 96 6.76 14.65 -9.11
N PRO A 97 7.48 14.00 -8.18
CA PRO A 97 6.99 12.82 -7.48
C PRO A 97 5.72 13.14 -6.67
N ARG A 98 4.71 12.27 -6.76
CA ARG A 98 3.44 12.38 -6.02
C ARG A 98 3.09 11.07 -5.33
N ASP A 99 2.41 11.19 -4.20
CA ASP A 99 1.74 10.05 -3.58
C ASP A 99 0.67 9.49 -4.54
N SER A 100 0.54 8.17 -4.60
CA SER A 100 -0.41 7.50 -5.49
C SER A 100 -1.16 6.36 -4.80
N ILE A 101 -2.30 5.99 -5.37
CA ILE A 101 -3.11 4.84 -4.94
C ILE A 101 -3.25 3.88 -6.11
N ALA A 102 -3.01 2.59 -5.89
CA ALA A 102 -3.15 1.55 -6.89
C ALA A 102 -3.82 0.30 -6.32
N ASP A 103 -4.61 -0.39 -7.14
CA ASP A 103 -5.21 -1.68 -6.80
C ASP A 103 -4.37 -2.81 -7.40
N ILE A 104 -3.80 -3.65 -6.54
CA ILE A 104 -2.81 -4.67 -6.89
C ILE A 104 -3.41 -6.07 -6.80
N PRO A 105 -3.49 -6.83 -7.90
CA PRO A 105 -3.93 -8.22 -7.86
C PRO A 105 -2.83 -9.15 -7.34
N ILE A 106 -3.18 -10.00 -6.39
CA ILE A 106 -2.33 -11.05 -5.82
C ILE A 106 -3.00 -12.40 -6.07
N VAL A 107 -2.42 -13.21 -6.95
CA VAL A 107 -2.94 -14.51 -7.38
C VAL A 107 -2.38 -15.64 -6.51
N PHE A 108 -3.24 -16.56 -6.09
CA PHE A 108 -2.91 -17.81 -5.43
C PHE A 108 -3.42 -18.99 -6.27
N GLN A 109 -2.48 -19.85 -6.69
CA GLN A 109 -2.66 -21.06 -7.50
C GLN A 109 -1.51 -22.04 -7.19
#